data_AF-X0ZCJ8-F1
#
_entry.id   AF-X0ZCJ8-F1
#
_cell.length_a   1.000
_cell.length_b   1.000
_cell.length_c   1.000
_cell.angle_alpha   90.00
_cell.angle_beta   90.00
_cell.angle_gamma   90.00
#
_symmetry.space_group_name_H-M   'P 1'
#
loop_
_entity.id
_entity.type
_entity.pdbx_description
1 polymer ?
#
loop_
_entity_poly.entity_id
_entity_poly.type
_entity_poly.pdbx_seq_one_letter_code
_entity_poly.pdbx_strand_id
1 'polypeptide(L)'
;AALRPFVGLSFTGRDLARGEHVKVVFGGTGAEKFNALRLDPEAEMIAWEEVRREKNRVWLLAAFRPADAEAAWARLREHGFEEAAVPRVAGSISERITELNKQLERVDEGRDEVRREAAKLAAGRREVELALAHWEDRRELRAAASKTAGLGRVAFLTGWVL
;
A
#
# COMPACT_ATOMS: atom_id res chain seq x y z
N ALA A 1 1.48 -2.43 -5.61
CA ALA A 1 1.82 -2.46 -7.05
C ALA A 1 2.31 -3.83 -7.56
N ALA A 2 2.95 -4.68 -6.74
CA ALA A 2 3.54 -5.94 -7.19
C ALA A 2 2.57 -7.04 -7.67
N LEU A 3 1.28 -6.98 -7.29
CA LEU A 3 0.30 -8.04 -7.60
C LEU A 3 -0.52 -7.83 -8.88
N ARG A 4 -0.44 -6.63 -9.50
CA ARG A 4 -1.21 -6.29 -10.71
C ARG A 4 -0.97 -7.23 -11.92
N PRO A 5 0.21 -7.83 -12.11
CA PRO A 5 0.42 -8.80 -13.18
C PRO A 5 -0.33 -10.13 -12.98
N PHE A 6 -0.74 -10.44 -11.75
CA PHE A 6 -1.33 -11.73 -11.40
C PHE A 6 -2.87 -11.75 -11.44
N VAL A 7 -3.51 -10.64 -11.81
CA VAL A 7 -4.97 -10.43 -11.73
C VAL A 7 -5.77 -11.42 -12.60
N GLY A 8 -5.18 -11.94 -13.68
CA GLY A 8 -5.84 -12.85 -14.63
C GLY A 8 -5.51 -14.33 -14.45
N LEU A 9 -4.69 -14.69 -13.46
CA LEU A 9 -4.20 -16.05 -13.30
C LEU A 9 -5.11 -16.84 -12.36
N SER A 10 -5.69 -17.93 -12.87
CA SER A 10 -6.67 -18.77 -12.15
C SER A 10 -6.03 -19.78 -11.20
N PHE A 11 -4.69 -19.90 -11.17
CA PHE A 11 -4.03 -20.89 -10.33
C PHE A 11 -3.84 -20.42 -8.88
N THR A 12 -3.81 -21.38 -7.97
CA THR A 12 -3.48 -21.16 -6.57
C THR A 12 -1.96 -21.06 -6.44
N GLY A 13 -1.42 -20.16 -5.60
CA GLY A 13 0.03 -20.16 -5.29
C GLY A 13 0.52 -21.50 -4.70
N ARG A 14 -0.43 -22.32 -4.23
CA ARG A 14 -0.22 -23.69 -3.75
C ARG A 14 -0.05 -24.72 -4.88
N ASP A 15 -0.56 -24.47 -6.08
CA ASP A 15 -0.44 -25.36 -7.26
C ASP A 15 0.95 -25.21 -7.90
N LEU A 16 1.50 -23.99 -7.91
CA LEU A 16 2.88 -23.70 -8.33
C LEU A 16 3.93 -24.42 -7.46
N ALA A 17 3.60 -24.71 -6.19
CA ALA A 17 4.50 -25.26 -5.19
C ALA A 17 4.36 -26.79 -5.00
N ARG A 18 3.34 -27.44 -5.60
CA ARG A 18 3.02 -28.86 -5.39
C ARG A 18 3.31 -29.78 -6.56
N GLY A 19 3.80 -29.27 -7.69
CA GLY A 19 4.21 -30.13 -8.80
C GLY A 19 5.49 -30.90 -8.45
N GLU A 20 5.39 -32.19 -8.11
CA GLU A 20 6.57 -33.07 -7.95
C GLU A 20 7.42 -33.16 -9.23
N HIS A 21 6.83 -32.86 -10.39
CA HIS A 21 7.44 -33.02 -11.70
C HIS A 21 7.68 -31.72 -12.47
N VAL A 22 7.15 -30.59 -12.01
CA VAL A 22 7.23 -29.30 -12.72
C VAL A 22 7.39 -28.17 -11.72
N LYS A 23 8.45 -27.37 -11.90
CA LYS A 23 8.69 -26.12 -11.19
C LYS A 23 8.16 -24.98 -12.06
N VAL A 24 7.33 -24.13 -11.48
CA VAL A 24 6.77 -22.97 -12.17
C VAL A 24 7.26 -21.70 -11.48
N VAL A 25 7.71 -20.76 -12.30
CA VAL A 25 8.25 -19.47 -11.87
C VAL A 25 7.51 -18.35 -12.60
N PHE A 26 7.32 -17.23 -11.92
CA PHE A 26 6.68 -16.05 -12.47
C PHE A 26 7.68 -14.90 -12.48
N GLY A 27 7.68 -14.12 -13.55
CA GLY A 27 8.59 -13.00 -13.67
C GLY A 27 8.33 -12.18 -14.91
N GLY A 28 9.30 -11.34 -15.25
CA GLY A 28 9.21 -10.56 -16.47
C GLY A 28 10.56 -10.38 -17.13
N THR A 29 10.52 -10.09 -18.43
CA THR A 29 11.69 -9.75 -19.24
C THR A 29 11.34 -8.61 -20.21
N GLY A 30 12.33 -8.01 -20.85
CA GLY A 30 12.12 -7.02 -21.90
C GLY A 30 11.46 -7.65 -23.14
N ALA A 31 10.63 -6.88 -23.87
CA ALA A 31 9.90 -7.42 -25.03
C ALA A 31 10.82 -7.98 -26.13
N GLU A 32 11.96 -7.33 -26.39
CA GLU A 32 12.96 -7.80 -27.35
C GLU A 32 13.61 -9.12 -26.90
N LYS A 33 13.97 -9.20 -25.61
CA LYS A 33 14.58 -10.40 -25.04
C LYS A 33 13.61 -11.57 -24.96
N PHE A 34 12.32 -11.31 -24.75
CA PHE A 34 11.30 -12.34 -24.84
C PHE A 34 11.19 -12.92 -26.25
N ASN A 35 11.27 -12.07 -27.29
CA ASN A 35 11.27 -12.55 -28.67
C ASN A 35 12.53 -13.38 -28.97
N ALA A 36 13.68 -13.01 -28.41
CA ALA A 36 14.90 -13.80 -28.51
C ALA A 36 14.77 -15.17 -27.81
N LEU A 37 14.21 -15.21 -26.60
CA LEU A 37 13.91 -16.44 -25.87
C LEU A 37 12.99 -17.38 -26.66
N ARG A 38 11.98 -16.83 -27.36
CA ARG A 38 11.06 -17.63 -28.18
C ARG A 38 11.71 -18.29 -29.38
N LEU A 39 12.82 -17.75 -29.85
CA LEU A 39 13.55 -18.26 -31.01
C LEU A 39 14.77 -19.10 -30.59
N ASP A 40 15.03 -19.21 -29.29
CA ASP A 40 16.14 -19.98 -28.75
C ASP A 40 15.79 -21.47 -28.73
N PRO A 41 16.45 -22.32 -29.54
CA PRO A 41 16.19 -23.76 -29.55
C PRO A 41 16.62 -24.42 -28.24
N GLU A 42 17.54 -23.82 -27.48
CA GLU A 42 17.95 -24.34 -26.17
C GLU A 42 16.96 -24.01 -25.06
N ALA A 43 15.91 -23.23 -25.36
CA ALA A 43 14.83 -22.96 -24.43
C ALA A 43 13.69 -23.99 -24.50
N GLU A 44 13.80 -25.05 -25.32
CA GLU A 44 12.75 -26.06 -25.53
C GLU A 44 12.32 -26.80 -24.24
N MET A 45 13.20 -26.87 -23.23
CA MET A 45 12.86 -27.45 -21.93
C MET A 45 11.97 -26.54 -21.05
N ILE A 46 11.66 -25.33 -21.52
CA ILE A 46 10.86 -24.33 -20.80
C ILE A 46 9.53 -24.18 -21.53
N ALA A 47 8.44 -24.54 -20.86
CA ALA A 47 7.11 -24.12 -21.29
C ALA A 47 6.86 -22.71 -20.74
N TRP A 48 6.38 -21.78 -21.57
CA TRP A 48 6.02 -20.46 -21.10
C TRP A 48 4.67 -19.98 -21.60
N GLU A 49 4.05 -19.11 -20.81
CA GLU A 49 2.80 -18.44 -21.16
C GLU A 49 2.95 -16.94 -20.92
N GLU A 50 2.57 -16.14 -21.93
CA GLU A 50 2.53 -14.68 -21.82
C GLU A 50 1.30 -14.28 -21.01
N VAL A 51 1.53 -13.76 -19.81
CA VAL A 51 0.44 -13.35 -18.91
C VAL A 51 0.01 -11.93 -19.23
N ARG A 52 0.98 -11.04 -19.50
CA ARG A 52 0.71 -9.63 -19.75
C ARG A 52 1.88 -8.97 -20.47
N ARG A 53 1.58 -8.08 -21.42
CA ARG A 53 2.57 -7.23 -22.08
C ARG A 53 2.28 -5.76 -21.82
N GLU A 54 3.30 -5.07 -21.33
CA GLU A 54 3.37 -3.61 -21.26
C GLU A 54 4.48 -3.14 -22.20
N LYS A 55 4.38 -1.92 -22.74
CA LYS A 55 5.16 -1.43 -23.91
C LYS A 55 6.59 -1.96 -24.05
N ASN A 56 7.37 -2.04 -22.97
CA ASN A 56 8.75 -2.54 -23.00
C ASN A 56 9.02 -3.77 -22.11
N ARG A 57 7.99 -4.36 -21.49
CA ARG A 57 8.14 -5.48 -20.54
C ARG A 57 7.04 -6.51 -20.72
N VAL A 58 7.44 -7.77 -20.83
CA VAL A 58 6.56 -8.93 -20.92
C VAL A 58 6.62 -9.69 -19.60
N TRP A 59 5.46 -9.94 -19.01
CA TRP A 59 5.27 -10.78 -17.84
C TRP A 59 4.91 -12.17 -18.30
N LEU A 60 5.65 -13.16 -17.82
CA LEU A 60 5.52 -14.54 -18.26
C LEU A 60 5.55 -15.50 -17.08
N LEU A 61 4.81 -16.59 -17.27
CA LEU A 61 4.95 -17.82 -16.49
C LEU A 61 5.90 -18.71 -17.25
N ALA A 62 6.92 -19.23 -16.56
CA ALA A 62 7.78 -20.27 -17.09
C ALA A 62 7.64 -21.52 -16.22
N ALA A 63 7.50 -22.67 -16.87
CA ALA A 63 7.37 -23.97 -16.25
C ALA A 63 8.43 -24.90 -16.85
N PHE A 64 9.18 -25.58 -16.00
CA PHE A 64 10.23 -26.51 -16.41
C PHE A 64 10.34 -27.66 -15.42
N ARG A 65 10.95 -28.77 -15.84
CA ARG A 65 11.16 -29.92 -14.94
C ARG A 65 12.18 -29.57 -13.86
N PRO A 66 12.04 -30.05 -12.62
CA PRO A 66 13.04 -29.87 -11.57
C PRO A 66 14.43 -30.37 -11.95
N ALA A 67 14.51 -31.45 -12.74
CA ALA A 67 15.76 -31.99 -13.27
C ALA A 67 16.50 -31.02 -14.18
N ASP A 68 15.75 -30.19 -14.92
CA ASP A 68 16.28 -29.22 -15.89
C ASP A 68 16.39 -27.81 -15.29
N ALA A 69 16.21 -27.66 -13.98
CA ALA A 69 16.03 -26.37 -13.34
C ALA A 69 17.22 -25.43 -13.49
N GLU A 70 18.45 -25.91 -13.36
CA GLU A 70 19.64 -25.07 -13.52
C GLU A 70 19.80 -24.56 -14.95
N ALA A 71 19.63 -25.45 -15.93
CA ALA A 71 19.69 -25.10 -17.35
C ALA A 71 18.58 -24.10 -17.71
N ALA A 72 17.35 -24.33 -17.23
CA ALA A 72 16.23 -23.44 -17.47
C ALA A 72 16.47 -22.05 -16.86
N TRP A 73 17.00 -21.99 -15.63
CA TRP A 73 17.34 -20.73 -14.99
C TRP A 73 18.47 -19.98 -15.68
N ALA A 74 19.49 -20.69 -16.16
CA ALA A 74 20.59 -20.09 -16.90
C ALA A 74 20.07 -19.40 -18.16
N ARG A 75 19.24 -20.10 -18.95
CA ARG A 75 18.64 -19.55 -20.18
C ARG A 75 17.67 -18.40 -19.89
N LEU A 76 16.80 -18.54 -18.89
CA LEU A 76 15.91 -17.44 -18.49
C LEU A 76 16.69 -16.18 -18.11
N ARG A 77 17.77 -16.31 -17.32
CA ARG A 77 18.60 -15.16 -16.90
C ARG A 77 19.40 -14.55 -18.06
N GLU A 78 19.90 -15.37 -18.97
CA GLU A 78 20.58 -14.91 -20.19
C GLU A 78 19.65 -14.03 -21.03
N HIS A 79 18.38 -14.41 -21.13
CA HIS A 79 17.32 -13.62 -21.75
C HIS A 79 16.69 -12.57 -20.83
N GLY A 80 17.39 -12.18 -19.75
CA GLY A 80 17.00 -11.07 -18.89
C GLY A 80 15.70 -11.27 -18.09
N PHE A 81 15.34 -12.52 -17.80
CA PHE A 81 14.23 -12.83 -16.92
C PHE A 81 14.53 -12.46 -15.47
N GLU A 82 13.66 -11.65 -14.89
CA GLU A 82 13.66 -11.29 -13.49
C GLU A 82 12.51 -12.00 -12.80
N GLU A 83 12.84 -12.89 -11.85
CA GLU A 83 11.84 -13.56 -11.01
C GLU A 83 11.11 -12.51 -10.17
N ALA A 84 9.79 -12.50 -10.27
CA ALA A 84 8.97 -11.75 -9.35
C ALA A 84 8.57 -12.69 -8.21
N ALA A 85 9.01 -12.35 -7.01
CA ALA A 85 8.65 -13.08 -5.80
C ALA A 85 7.12 -13.13 -5.68
N VAL A 86 6.55 -14.31 -5.94
CA VAL A 86 5.13 -14.54 -5.70
C VAL A 86 4.96 -14.58 -4.17
N PRO A 87 4.23 -13.63 -3.57
CA PRO A 87 4.01 -13.69 -2.13
C PRO A 87 3.29 -15.00 -1.81
N ARG A 88 3.80 -15.74 -0.83
CA ARG A 88 3.17 -16.98 -0.34
C ARG A 88 1.89 -16.60 0.39
N VAL A 89 0.80 -16.46 -0.36
CA VAL A 89 -0.53 -16.17 0.20
C VAL A 89 -1.32 -17.46 0.33
N ALA A 90 -2.07 -17.62 1.43
CA ALA A 90 -3.08 -18.65 1.54
C ALA A 90 -4.29 -18.28 0.66
N GLY A 91 -4.69 -19.18 -0.26
CA GLY A 91 -5.80 -18.97 -1.21
C GLY A 91 -5.31 -18.68 -2.64
N SER A 92 -6.24 -18.33 -3.54
CA SER A 92 -5.88 -17.92 -4.91
C SER A 92 -5.39 -16.47 -4.93
N ILE A 93 -4.48 -16.14 -5.86
CA ILE A 93 -3.96 -14.77 -5.98
C ILE A 93 -5.11 -13.80 -6.36
N SER A 94 -6.08 -14.27 -7.13
CA SER A 94 -7.30 -13.52 -7.50
C SER A 94 -8.17 -13.19 -6.28
N GLU A 95 -8.41 -14.14 -5.38
CA GLU A 95 -9.11 -13.89 -4.11
C GLU A 95 -8.41 -12.83 -3.28
N ARG A 96 -7.07 -12.91 -3.19
CA ARG A 96 -6.32 -11.92 -2.41
C ARG A 96 -6.36 -10.53 -3.03
N ILE A 97 -6.28 -10.43 -4.36
CA ILE A 97 -6.40 -9.14 -5.06
C ILE A 97 -7.79 -8.55 -4.84
N THR A 98 -8.84 -9.37 -4.92
CA THR A 98 -10.21 -8.96 -4.66
C THR A 98 -10.37 -8.45 -3.22
N GLU A 99 -9.82 -9.17 -2.25
CA GLU A 99 -9.83 -8.76 -0.85
C GLU A 99 -9.04 -7.46 -0.64
N LEU A 100 -7.86 -7.32 -1.24
CA LEU A 100 -7.05 -6.10 -1.13
C LEU A 100 -7.75 -4.90 -1.77
N ASN A 101 -8.46 -5.08 -2.88
CA ASN A 101 -9.25 -4.01 -3.51
C ASN A 101 -10.41 -3.59 -2.60
N LYS A 102 -11.15 -4.55 -2.02
CA LYS A 102 -12.19 -4.26 -1.03
C LYS A 102 -11.64 -3.53 0.20
N GLN A 103 -10.44 -3.91 0.66
CA GLN A 103 -9.77 -3.21 1.75
C GLN A 103 -9.37 -1.79 1.36
N LEU A 104 -8.89 -1.58 0.13
CA LEU A 104 -8.57 -0.25 -0.39
C LEU A 104 -9.82 0.64 -0.44
N GLU A 105 -10.93 0.12 -0.96
CA GLU A 105 -12.22 0.82 -1.02
C GLU A 105 -12.68 1.24 0.38
N ARG A 106 -12.65 0.34 1.36
CA ARG A 106 -12.98 0.67 2.76
C ARG A 106 -12.08 1.76 3.35
N VAL A 107 -10.79 1.73 3.03
CA VAL A 107 -9.83 2.75 3.51
C VAL A 107 -10.11 4.10 2.86
N ASP A 108 -10.43 4.14 1.56
CA ASP A 108 -10.79 5.38 0.88
C ASP A 108 -12.12 5.95 1.40
N GLU A 109 -13.13 5.10 1.61
CA GLU A 109 -14.41 5.50 2.23
C GLU A 109 -14.20 6.09 3.63
N GLY A 110 -13.42 5.42 4.48
CA GLY A 110 -13.09 5.92 5.82
C GLY A 110 -12.30 7.23 5.78
N ARG A 111 -11.37 7.39 4.82
CA ARG A 111 -10.64 8.65 4.64
C ARG A 111 -11.58 9.79 4.27
N ASP A 112 -12.54 9.53 3.38
CA ASP A 112 -13.48 10.55 2.92
C ASP A 112 -14.55 10.89 3.97
N GLU A 113 -14.92 9.95 4.83
CA GLU A 113 -15.70 10.23 6.04
C GLU A 113 -14.94 11.13 7.02
N VAL A 114 -13.69 10.77 7.38
CA VAL A 114 -12.85 11.59 8.27
C VAL A 114 -12.66 12.99 7.71
N ARG A 115 -12.45 13.14 6.40
CA ARG A 115 -12.36 14.46 5.75
C ARG A 115 -13.64 15.26 5.89
N ARG A 116 -14.81 14.64 5.71
CA ARG A 116 -16.11 15.31 5.87
C ARG A 116 -16.33 15.76 7.31
N GLU A 117 -16.07 14.91 8.29
CA GLU A 117 -16.20 15.27 9.70
C GLU A 117 -15.20 16.34 10.12
N ALA A 118 -13.95 16.26 9.67
CA ALA A 118 -12.96 17.31 9.90
C ALA A 118 -13.40 18.66 9.28
N ALA A 119 -14.00 18.65 8.10
CA ALA A 119 -14.54 19.86 7.47
C ALA A 119 -15.73 20.45 8.26
N LYS A 120 -16.62 19.62 8.80
CA LYS A 120 -17.70 20.07 9.70
C LYS A 120 -17.15 20.70 10.98
N LEU A 121 -16.16 20.06 11.60
CA LEU A 121 -15.52 20.60 12.80
C LEU A 121 -14.75 21.89 12.51
N ALA A 122 -14.14 22.02 11.33
CA ALA A 122 -13.46 23.25 10.91
C ALA A 122 -14.43 24.43 10.78
N ALA A 123 -15.70 24.21 10.43
CA ALA A 123 -16.70 25.27 10.39
C ALA A 123 -16.92 25.92 11.76
N GLY A 124 -16.86 25.15 12.84
CA GLY A 124 -16.99 25.63 14.22
C GLY A 124 -15.70 26.17 14.84
N ARG A 125 -14.61 26.26 14.08
CA ARG A 125 -13.29 26.65 14.60
C ARG A 125 -13.30 27.98 15.33
N ARG A 126 -13.99 28.98 14.75
CA ARG A 126 -14.08 30.34 15.31
C ARG A 126 -14.79 30.35 16.67
N GLU A 127 -15.86 29.56 16.81
CA GLU A 127 -16.64 29.47 18.03
C GLU A 127 -15.85 28.76 19.14
N VAL A 128 -15.11 27.71 18.79
CA VAL A 128 -14.20 27.01 19.71
C VAL A 128 -13.07 27.92 20.17
N GLU A 129 -12.45 28.68 19.26
CA GLU A 129 -11.41 29.67 19.60
C GLU A 129 -11.95 30.75 20.56
N LEU A 130 -13.16 31.25 20.32
CA LEU A 130 -13.82 32.22 21.20
C LEU A 130 -14.14 31.63 22.58
N ALA A 131 -14.66 30.40 22.63
CA ALA A 131 -14.93 29.71 23.87
C ALA A 131 -13.66 29.43 24.67
N LEU A 132 -12.56 29.08 23.99
CA LEU A 132 -11.25 28.89 24.59
C LEU A 132 -10.73 30.20 25.20
N ALA A 133 -10.72 31.30 24.44
CA ALA A 133 -10.30 32.61 24.93
C ALA A 133 -11.11 33.04 26.16
N HIS A 134 -12.44 32.88 26.11
CA HIS A 134 -13.30 33.19 27.27
C HIS A 134 -12.96 32.37 28.51
N TRP A 135 -12.64 31.08 28.33
CA TRP A 135 -12.26 30.22 29.43
C TRP A 135 -10.90 30.59 30.01
N GLU A 136 -9.93 30.94 29.16
CA GLU A 136 -8.60 31.42 29.57
C GLU A 136 -8.71 32.71 30.38
N ASP A 137 -9.47 33.70 29.91
CA ASP A 137 -9.73 34.95 30.64
C ASP A 137 -10.31 34.69 32.02
N ARG A 138 -11.32 33.80 32.12
CA ARG A 138 -11.93 33.44 33.41
C ARG A 138 -10.97 32.71 34.33
N ARG A 139 -10.10 31.86 33.78
CA ARG A 139 -9.09 31.14 34.56
C ARG A 139 -8.06 32.12 35.14
N GLU A 140 -7.61 33.08 34.34
CA GLU A 140 -6.66 34.11 34.78
C GLU A 140 -7.26 35.02 35.85
N LEU A 141 -8.50 35.49 35.65
CA LEU A 141 -9.20 36.30 36.65
C LEU A 141 -9.35 35.56 37.98
N ARG A 142 -9.70 34.27 37.96
CA ARG A 142 -9.78 33.45 39.18
C ARG A 142 -8.42 33.31 39.84
N ALA A 143 -7.37 33.03 39.07
CA ALA A 143 -6.01 32.92 39.60
C ALA A 143 -5.53 34.24 40.22
N ALA A 144 -5.83 35.38 39.61
CA ALA A 144 -5.53 36.71 40.16
C ALA A 144 -6.32 36.97 41.45
N ALA A 145 -7.62 36.69 41.45
CA ALA A 145 -8.46 36.84 42.65
C ALA A 145 -7.97 35.97 43.82
N SER A 146 -7.60 34.71 43.57
CA SER A 146 -7.04 33.82 44.59
C SER A 146 -5.70 34.34 45.14
N LYS A 147 -4.83 34.90 44.29
CA LYS A 147 -3.57 35.54 44.74
C LYS A 147 -3.85 36.76 45.63
N THR A 148 -4.81 37.61 45.26
CA THR A 148 -5.17 38.80 46.06
C THR A 148 -5.81 38.42 47.40
N ALA A 149 -6.71 37.43 47.41
CA ALA A 149 -7.35 36.93 48.62
C ALA A 149 -6.35 36.24 49.58
N GLY A 150 -5.42 35.44 49.05
CA GLY A 150 -4.38 34.77 49.85
C GLY A 150 -3.36 35.73 50.47
N LEU A 151 -3.22 36.94 49.95
CA LEU A 151 -2.34 37.99 50.49
C LEU A 151 -3.04 38.87 51.55
N GLY A 152 -4.35 38.71 51.78
CA GLY A 152 -5.11 39.50 52.77
C GLY A 152 -5.14 41.01 52.49
N ARG A 153 -4.86 41.44 51.24
CA ARG A 153 -4.75 42.85 50.86
C ARG A 153 -5.92 43.27 49.99
N VAL A 154 -6.57 44.38 50.35
CA VAL A 154 -7.52 45.09 49.49
C VAL A 154 -6.70 45.86 48.45
N ALA A 155 -6.87 45.56 47.17
CA ALA A 155 -6.23 46.28 46.08
C ALA A 155 -7.20 47.32 45.51
N PHE A 156 -6.79 48.59 45.44
CA PHE A 156 -7.50 49.66 44.76
C PHE A 156 -6.81 49.93 43.43
N LEU A 157 -7.54 49.82 42.32
CA LEU A 157 -7.07 50.24 41.00
C LEU A 157 -7.68 51.62 40.70
N THR A 158 -6.82 52.61 40.48
CA THR A 158 -7.21 53.94 40.01
C THR A 158 -6.57 54.19 38.64
N GLY A 159 -7.37 54.70 37.70
CA GLY A 159 -6.93 54.99 36.34
C GLY A 159 -8.02 55.76 35.60
N TRP A 160 -7.62 56.55 34.60
CA TRP A 160 -8.52 57.30 33.75
C TRP A 160 -8.86 56.49 32.50
N VAL A 161 -10.14 56.40 32.16
CA VAL A 161 -10.59 55.88 30.87
C VAL A 161 -10.67 57.09 29.92
N LEU A 162 -9.78 57.13 28.94
CA LEU A 162 -9.79 58.10 27.84
C LEU A 162 -10.76 57.67 26.74
#